data_AF-A0A6M0CAC1-F1
#
_entry.id   AF-A0A6M0CAC1-F1
#
_cell.length_a   1.000
_cell.length_b   1.000
_cell.length_c   1.000
_cell.angle_alpha   90.00
_cell.angle_beta   90.00
_cell.angle_gamma   90.00
#
_symmetry.space_group_name_H-M   'P 1'
#
loop_
_entity.id
_entity.type
_entity.pdbx_description
1 polymer ?
#
loop_
_entity_poly.entity_id
_entity_poly.type
_entity_poly.pdbx_seq_one_letter_code
_entity_poly.pdbx_strand_id
1 'polypeptide(L)'
;MSKLNQLIPKPLKSPYYKLREFKNSIVFELQTRTAKINPQPILVLGNQKSGTSAIAALLAEMTDLSVTIDLRKEIPNPTYDKIIKGELTFSEFVQLNKLDFSRDIVKEPNLTLLDRELAEYFPNSDFVFVIRDPRDNIRSILNRLQLPGNLTKL
;
A
#
# COMPACT_ATOMS: atom_id res chain seq x y z
N MET A 1 -16.73 8.86 -0.83
CA MET A 1 -16.44 10.18 -0.22
C MET A 1 -17.47 10.46 0.87
N SER A 2 -17.04 10.86 2.07
CA SER A 2 -17.96 11.13 3.21
C SER A 2 -18.94 12.27 2.88
N LYS A 3 -20.23 12.10 3.22
CA LYS A 3 -21.31 13.10 3.08
C LYS A 3 -20.94 14.45 3.73
N LEU A 4 -20.08 14.44 4.74
CA LEU A 4 -19.59 15.64 5.44
C LEU A 4 -18.77 16.57 4.53
N ASN A 5 -18.04 16.03 3.54
CA ASN A 5 -17.17 16.84 2.67
C ASN A 5 -17.96 17.76 1.72
N GLN A 6 -19.24 17.46 1.48
CA GLN A 6 -20.12 18.27 0.63
C GLN A 6 -20.68 19.51 1.37
N LEU A 7 -20.67 19.50 2.70
CA LEU A 7 -21.25 20.56 3.55
C LEU A 7 -20.25 21.66 3.93
N ILE A 8 -18.97 21.53 3.57
CA ILE A 8 -17.91 22.45 4.00
C ILE A 8 -17.77 23.61 3.00
N PRO A 9 -17.93 24.88 3.44
CA PRO A 9 -17.76 26.05 2.58
C PRO A 9 -16.37 26.11 1.95
N LYS A 10 -16.27 26.49 0.67
CA LYS A 10 -15.00 26.59 -0.09
C LYS A 10 -13.83 27.25 0.69
N PRO A 11 -13.99 28.39 1.38
CA PRO A 11 -12.87 29.02 2.10
C PRO A 11 -12.40 28.22 3.33
N LEU A 12 -13.28 27.41 3.93
CA LEU A 12 -12.98 26.60 5.11
C LEU A 12 -12.44 25.21 4.75
N LYS A 13 -12.47 24.82 3.47
CA LYS A 13 -11.97 23.51 3.01
C LYS A 13 -10.48 23.33 3.34
N SER A 14 -9.64 24.32 3.05
CA SER A 14 -8.19 24.23 3.29
C SER A 14 -7.82 24.02 4.78
N PRO A 15 -8.28 24.87 5.72
CA PRO A 15 -8.00 24.65 7.14
C PRO A 15 -8.63 23.35 7.66
N TYR A 16 -9.84 23.00 7.21
CA TYR A 16 -10.48 21.73 7.56
C TYR A 16 -9.65 20.52 7.13
N TYR A 17 -9.14 20.49 5.89
CA TYR A 17 -8.32 19.39 5.41
C TYR A 17 -7.01 19.28 6.19
N LYS A 18 -6.35 20.40 6.51
CA LYS A 18 -5.15 20.42 7.36
C LYS A 18 -5.43 19.86 8.76
N LEU A 19 -6.52 20.29 9.40
CA LEU A 19 -6.96 19.76 10.70
C LEU A 19 -7.26 18.25 10.63
N ARG A 20 -7.93 17.80 9.57
CA ARG A 20 -8.25 16.39 9.36
C ARG A 20 -6.99 15.55 9.14
N GLU A 21 -6.04 16.03 8.34
CA GLU A 21 -4.75 15.37 8.12
C GLU A 21 -3.94 15.29 9.41
N PHE A 22 -3.89 16.38 10.18
CA PHE A 22 -3.25 16.41 11.49
C PHE A 22 -3.87 15.38 12.45
N LYS A 23 -5.21 15.35 12.55
CA LYS A 23 -5.92 14.34 13.35
C LYS A 23 -5.60 12.92 12.88
N ASN A 24 -5.64 12.67 11.57
CA ASN A 24 -5.35 11.37 10.98
C ASN A 24 -3.89 10.94 11.18
N SER A 25 -2.96 11.90 11.29
CA SER A 25 -1.55 11.65 11.59
C SER A 25 -1.39 11.23 13.06
N ILE A 26 -1.99 11.97 13.99
CA ILE A 26 -1.96 11.61 15.43
C ILE A 26 -2.58 10.24 15.67
N VAL A 27 -3.77 9.98 15.12
CA VAL A 27 -4.44 8.68 15.29
C VAL A 27 -3.57 7.55 14.77
N PHE A 28 -2.95 7.74 13.60
CA PHE A 28 -2.05 6.75 13.02
C PHE A 28 -0.82 6.50 13.89
N GLU A 29 -0.21 7.55 14.42
CA GLU A 29 0.96 7.45 15.31
C GLU A 29 0.60 6.70 16.60
N LEU A 30 -0.54 7.01 17.21
CA LEU A 30 -1.04 6.31 18.38
C LEU A 30 -1.30 4.83 18.09
N GLN A 31 -1.98 4.52 16.99
CA GLN A 31 -2.24 3.14 16.56
C GLN A 31 -0.95 2.37 16.28
N THR A 32 0.04 3.01 15.67
CA THR A 32 1.34 2.40 15.36
C THR A 32 2.07 1.95 16.62
N ARG A 33 2.00 2.74 17.71
CA ARG A 33 2.64 2.38 18.98
C ARG A 33 2.08 1.10 19.60
N THR A 34 0.77 0.91 19.49
CA THR A 34 0.08 -0.25 20.07
C THR A 34 -0.05 -1.42 19.10
N ALA A 35 0.21 -1.21 17.81
CA ALA A 35 0.13 -2.25 16.80
C ALA A 35 1.05 -3.41 17.14
N LYS A 36 0.63 -4.63 16.78
CA LYS A 36 1.47 -5.82 16.78
C LYS A 36 1.51 -6.34 15.36
N ILE A 37 2.71 -6.67 14.88
CA ILE A 37 2.87 -7.26 13.54
C ILE A 37 2.11 -8.58 13.53
N ASN A 38 1.31 -8.80 12.49
CA ASN A 38 0.72 -10.09 12.26
C ASN A 38 1.85 -11.04 11.83
N PRO A 39 2.08 -12.18 12.51
CA PRO A 39 3.12 -13.12 12.10
C PRO A 39 2.78 -13.91 10.84
N GLN A 40 1.52 -13.89 10.39
CA GLN A 40 0.99 -14.69 9.28
C GLN A 40 0.00 -13.90 8.40
N PRO A 41 0.36 -12.72 7.88
CA PRO A 41 -0.53 -11.96 6.99
C PRO A 41 -0.69 -12.68 5.65
N ILE A 42 -1.85 -12.51 5.01
CA ILE A 42 -2.03 -12.82 3.60
C ILE A 42 -1.38 -11.70 2.79
N LEU A 43 -0.32 -12.04 2.04
CA LEU A 43 0.47 -11.09 1.26
C LEU A 43 -0.04 -11.04 -0.17
N VAL A 44 -0.67 -9.92 -0.55
CA VAL A 44 -1.17 -9.71 -1.92
C VAL A 44 -0.14 -8.95 -2.73
N LEU A 45 0.52 -9.66 -3.63
CA LEU A 45 1.61 -9.19 -4.47
C LEU A 45 1.20 -9.12 -5.94
N GLY A 46 2.02 -8.45 -6.75
CA GLY A 46 1.81 -8.28 -8.18
C GLY A 46 2.18 -6.89 -8.64
N ASN A 47 2.47 -6.78 -9.94
CA ASN A 47 2.85 -5.52 -10.55
C ASN A 47 1.75 -4.45 -10.40
N GLN A 48 2.14 -3.18 -10.43
CA GLN A 48 1.17 -2.08 -10.44
C GLN A 48 0.21 -2.24 -11.62
N LYS A 49 -1.06 -1.90 -11.37
CA LYS A 49 -2.17 -1.97 -12.35
C LYS A 49 -2.61 -3.38 -12.78
N SER A 50 -2.13 -4.44 -12.12
CA SER A 50 -2.63 -5.80 -12.35
C SER A 50 -4.00 -6.07 -11.70
N GLY A 51 -4.45 -5.23 -10.77
CA GLY A 51 -5.71 -5.40 -10.04
C GLY A 51 -5.55 -5.80 -8.58
N THR A 52 -4.32 -5.83 -8.06
CA THR A 52 -4.00 -6.16 -6.65
C THR A 52 -4.85 -5.44 -5.62
N SER A 53 -5.09 -4.13 -5.77
CA SER A 53 -5.95 -3.39 -4.82
C SER A 53 -7.40 -3.88 -4.79
N ALA A 54 -7.95 -4.29 -5.94
CA ALA A 54 -9.32 -4.79 -6.02
C ALA A 54 -9.42 -6.17 -5.37
N ILE A 55 -8.47 -7.05 -5.66
CA ILE A 55 -8.40 -8.39 -5.04
C ILE A 55 -8.26 -8.29 -3.53
N ALA A 56 -7.33 -7.49 -3.02
CA ALA A 56 -7.13 -7.32 -1.58
C ALA A 56 -8.38 -6.78 -0.88
N ALA A 57 -9.03 -5.77 -1.47
CA ALA A 57 -10.25 -5.18 -0.90
C ALA A 57 -11.43 -6.17 -0.89
N LEU A 58 -11.66 -6.87 -2.00
CA LEU A 58 -12.74 -7.85 -2.11
C LEU A 58 -12.50 -9.05 -1.19
N LEU A 59 -11.25 -9.51 -1.08
CA LEU A 59 -10.89 -10.60 -0.16
C LEU A 59 -11.17 -10.19 1.29
N ALA A 60 -10.75 -9.00 1.70
CA ALA A 60 -11.03 -8.44 3.01
C ALA A 60 -12.54 -8.36 3.29
N GLU A 61 -13.31 -7.83 2.35
CA GLU A 61 -14.77 -7.71 2.47
C GLU A 61 -15.46 -9.07 2.58
N MET A 62 -15.03 -10.06 1.80
CA MET A 62 -15.63 -11.41 1.82
C MET A 62 -15.26 -12.23 3.06
N THR A 63 -14.14 -11.92 3.71
CA THR A 63 -13.61 -12.70 4.84
C THR A 63 -13.73 -11.99 6.19
N ASP A 64 -14.22 -10.74 6.19
CA ASP A 64 -14.22 -9.85 7.35
C ASP A 64 -12.83 -9.65 7.98
N LEU A 65 -11.79 -9.77 7.15
CA LEU A 65 -10.40 -9.61 7.55
C LEU A 65 -9.95 -8.15 7.40
N SER A 66 -9.04 -7.72 8.26
CA SER A 66 -8.48 -6.38 8.19
C SER A 66 -7.47 -6.28 7.04
N VAL A 67 -7.44 -5.13 6.34
CA VAL A 67 -6.58 -4.96 5.16
C VAL A 67 -5.78 -3.67 5.17
N THR A 68 -4.55 -3.76 4.67
CA THR A 68 -3.71 -2.65 4.23
C THR A 68 -3.64 -2.67 2.70
N ILE A 69 -3.99 -1.55 2.07
CA ILE A 69 -3.82 -1.33 0.63
C ILE A 69 -2.80 -0.21 0.46
N ASP A 70 -1.58 -0.61 0.12
CA ASP A 70 -0.37 0.22 0.05
C ASP A 70 0.14 0.69 1.43
N LEU A 71 1.46 0.65 1.63
CA LEU A 71 2.07 0.99 2.92
C LEU A 71 2.08 2.50 3.12
N ARG A 72 1.48 2.99 4.21
CA ARG A 72 1.16 4.42 4.35
C ARG A 72 2.41 5.30 4.42
N LYS A 73 3.48 4.83 5.06
CA LYS A 73 4.73 5.60 5.19
C LYS A 73 5.56 5.58 3.89
N GLU A 74 5.40 4.55 3.08
CA GLU A 74 6.14 4.38 1.83
C GLU A 74 5.53 5.18 0.66
N ILE A 75 4.27 5.60 0.77
CA ILE A 75 3.65 6.48 -0.24
C ILE A 75 4.40 7.83 -0.37
N PRO A 76 4.62 8.60 0.70
CA PRO A 76 5.33 9.88 0.60
C PRO A 76 6.86 9.74 0.53
N ASN A 77 7.43 8.72 1.18
CA ASN A 77 8.88 8.55 1.29
C ASN A 77 9.23 7.07 1.14
N PRO A 78 9.24 6.52 -0.08
CA PRO A 78 9.55 5.11 -0.31
C PRO A 78 10.99 4.78 0.09
N THR A 79 11.18 3.62 0.71
CA THR A 79 12.47 3.13 1.24
C THR A 79 12.86 1.75 0.72
N TYR A 80 12.10 1.20 -0.24
CA TYR A 80 12.36 -0.13 -0.82
C TYR A 80 13.77 -0.27 -1.41
N ASP A 81 14.32 0.80 -2.01
CA ASP A 81 15.67 0.79 -2.58
C ASP A 81 16.75 0.63 -1.52
N LYS A 82 16.52 1.09 -0.30
CA LYS A 82 17.45 0.94 0.84
C LYS A 82 17.56 -0.52 1.27
N ILE A 83 16.48 -1.27 1.15
CA ILE A 83 16.49 -2.72 1.41
C ILE A 83 17.35 -3.42 0.36
N ILE A 84 17.11 -3.12 -0.92
CA ILE A 84 17.86 -3.70 -2.04
C ILE A 84 19.36 -3.41 -1.93
N LYS A 85 19.73 -2.22 -1.45
CA LYS A 85 21.14 -1.81 -1.22
C LYS A 85 21.73 -2.35 0.08
N GLY A 86 20.94 -2.98 0.96
CA GLY A 86 21.37 -3.43 2.28
C GLY A 86 21.59 -2.32 3.32
N GLU A 87 21.11 -1.10 3.05
CA GLU A 87 21.16 0.05 3.97
C GLU A 87 20.06 0.00 5.05
N LEU A 88 19.01 -0.79 4.79
CA LEU A 88 17.89 -1.03 5.70
C LEU A 88 17.59 -2.53 5.71
N THR A 89 17.60 -3.16 6.88
CA THR A 89 17.21 -4.58 6.95
C THR A 89 15.70 -4.73 6.74
N PHE A 90 15.29 -5.90 6.23
CA PHE A 90 13.87 -6.16 6.04
C PHE A 90 13.08 -6.13 7.36
N SER A 91 13.67 -6.61 8.46
CA SER A 91 13.07 -6.52 9.80
C SER A 91 12.82 -5.08 10.23
N GLU A 92 13.80 -4.18 10.04
CA GLU A 92 13.64 -2.76 10.33
C GLU A 92 12.54 -2.13 9.46
N PHE A 93 12.49 -2.48 8.18
CA PHE A 93 11.42 -2.03 7.28
C PHE A 93 10.02 -2.44 7.77
N VAL A 94 9.86 -3.70 8.19
CA VAL A 94 8.58 -4.19 8.76
C VAL A 94 8.24 -3.44 10.06
N GLN A 95 9.22 -3.18 10.94
CA GLN A 95 9.00 -2.40 12.16
C GLN A 95 8.65 -0.94 11.87
N LEU A 96 9.26 -0.32 10.86
CA LEU A 96 8.89 1.04 10.44
C LEU A 96 7.43 1.08 9.96
N ASN A 97 6.97 0.03 9.28
CA ASN A 97 5.62 -0.11 8.75
C ASN A 97 4.70 -0.98 9.63
N LYS A 98 4.98 -1.05 10.95
CA LYS A 98 4.32 -1.98 11.90
C LYS A 98 2.79 -1.99 11.87
N LEU A 99 2.17 -0.81 11.76
CA LEU A 99 0.70 -0.73 11.73
C LEU A 99 0.14 -1.35 10.45
N ASP A 100 0.81 -1.14 9.34
CA ASP A 100 0.38 -1.65 8.05
C ASP A 100 0.56 -3.18 8.00
N PHE A 101 1.66 -3.69 8.56
CA PHE A 101 1.91 -5.13 8.78
C PHE A 101 1.16 -5.75 9.97
N SER A 102 0.32 -4.99 10.68
CA SER A 102 -0.56 -5.54 11.74
C SER A 102 -1.85 -6.14 11.19
N ARG A 103 -2.13 -5.94 9.90
CA ARG A 103 -3.37 -6.38 9.26
C ARG A 103 -3.30 -7.82 8.80
N ASP A 104 -4.47 -8.41 8.62
CA ASP A 104 -4.64 -9.79 8.17
C ASP A 104 -4.28 -9.93 6.69
N ILE A 105 -4.56 -8.90 5.88
CA ILE A 105 -4.20 -8.83 4.47
C ILE A 105 -3.30 -7.61 4.26
N VAL A 106 -2.12 -7.81 3.68
CA VAL A 106 -1.19 -6.73 3.34
C VAL A 106 -0.93 -6.76 1.84
N LYS A 107 -1.31 -5.66 1.18
CA LYS A 107 -1.07 -5.44 -0.24
C LYS A 107 -0.11 -4.28 -0.42
N GLU A 108 0.95 -4.49 -1.19
CA GLU A 108 1.86 -3.43 -1.65
C GLU A 108 2.59 -3.90 -2.92
N PRO A 109 2.43 -3.23 -4.09
CA PRO A 109 3.05 -3.66 -5.33
C PRO A 109 4.58 -3.75 -5.27
N ASN A 110 5.25 -2.83 -4.55
CA ASN A 110 6.72 -2.83 -4.47
C ASN A 110 7.27 -4.01 -3.66
N LEU A 111 6.47 -4.59 -2.77
CA LEU A 111 6.83 -5.82 -2.05
C LEU A 111 6.94 -7.04 -2.97
N THR A 112 6.41 -6.97 -4.19
CA THR A 112 6.60 -8.02 -5.22
C THR A 112 8.08 -8.27 -5.54
N LEU A 113 8.93 -7.25 -5.38
CA LEU A 113 10.37 -7.34 -5.62
C LEU A 113 11.16 -7.85 -4.41
N LEU A 114 10.49 -8.03 -3.27
CA LEU A 114 11.05 -8.48 -2.00
C LEU A 114 10.38 -9.79 -1.55
N ASP A 115 9.97 -10.62 -2.52
CA ASP A 115 9.23 -11.86 -2.29
C ASP A 115 10.04 -12.87 -1.45
N ARG A 116 11.35 -12.92 -1.68
CA ARG A 116 12.27 -13.73 -0.88
C ARG A 116 12.34 -13.25 0.57
N GLU A 117 12.58 -11.97 0.80
CA GLU A 117 12.67 -11.40 2.15
C GLU A 117 11.34 -11.57 2.90
N LEU A 118 10.21 -11.45 2.21
CA LEU A 118 8.88 -11.74 2.77
C LEU A 118 8.74 -13.20 3.17
N ALA A 119 9.13 -14.14 2.32
CA ALA A 119 9.04 -15.56 2.60
C ALA A 119 9.95 -15.98 3.77
N GLU A 120 11.14 -15.36 3.87
CA GLU A 120 12.07 -15.57 4.98
C GLU A 120 11.54 -14.99 6.30
N TYR A 121 10.94 -13.78 6.28
CA TYR A 121 10.45 -13.11 7.48
C TYR A 121 9.08 -13.63 7.96
N PHE A 122 8.21 -14.01 7.02
CA PHE A 122 6.85 -14.49 7.28
C PHE A 122 6.65 -15.92 6.74
N PRO A 123 7.34 -16.93 7.30
CA PRO A 123 7.42 -18.27 6.71
C PRO A 123 6.09 -19.04 6.68
N ASN A 124 5.10 -18.60 7.45
CA ASN A 124 3.77 -19.23 7.54
C ASN A 124 2.66 -18.39 6.89
N SER A 125 3.03 -17.39 6.08
CA SER A 125 2.07 -16.54 5.37
C SER A 125 1.63 -17.12 4.04
N ASP A 126 0.39 -16.84 3.66
CA ASP A 126 -0.11 -17.12 2.33
C ASP A 126 0.25 -15.99 1.36
N PHE A 127 0.67 -16.34 0.15
CA PHE A 127 1.04 -15.40 -0.90
C PHE A 127 0.06 -15.46 -2.07
N VAL A 128 -0.53 -14.31 -2.40
CA VAL A 128 -1.45 -14.14 -3.53
C VAL A 128 -0.81 -13.27 -4.59
N PHE A 129 -0.31 -13.88 -5.67
CA PHE A 129 0.26 -13.16 -6.80
C PHE A 129 -0.79 -12.85 -7.87
N VAL A 130 -1.13 -11.57 -8.02
CA VAL A 130 -2.08 -11.11 -9.03
C VAL A 130 -1.34 -10.76 -10.32
N ILE A 131 -1.48 -11.64 -11.31
CA ILE A 131 -0.87 -11.50 -12.63
C ILE A 131 -1.91 -10.97 -13.62
N ARG A 132 -1.45 -10.09 -14.51
CA ARG A 132 -2.22 -9.53 -15.63
C ARG A 132 -1.29 -9.42 -16.83
N ASP A 133 -1.85 -9.47 -18.05
CA ASP A 133 -1.09 -9.22 -19.27
C ASP A 133 -0.25 -7.94 -19.11
N PRO A 134 1.09 -8.02 -19.28
CA PRO A 134 1.97 -6.87 -19.04
C PRO A 134 1.64 -5.68 -19.95
N ARG A 135 1.13 -5.93 -21.17
CA ARG A 135 0.71 -4.87 -22.11
C ARG A 135 -0.46 -4.06 -21.55
N ASP A 136 -1.35 -4.72 -20.83
CA ASP A 136 -2.48 -4.06 -20.17
C ASP A 136 -2.04 -3.22 -18.96
N ASN A 137 -1.08 -3.72 -18.18
CA ASN A 137 -0.50 -2.96 -17.07
C ASN A 137 0.13 -1.66 -17.60
N ILE A 138 0.97 -1.78 -18.64
CA ILE A 138 1.62 -0.65 -19.31
C ILE A 138 0.57 0.32 -19.85
N ARG A 139 -0.42 -0.17 -20.62
CA ARG A 139 -1.51 0.67 -21.14
C ARG A 139 -2.24 1.41 -20.00
N SER A 140 -2.51 0.74 -18.88
CA SER A 140 -3.18 1.34 -17.73
C SER A 140 -2.35 2.43 -17.05
N ILE A 141 -1.02 2.27 -17.00
CA ILE A 141 -0.10 3.30 -16.50
C ILE A 141 -0.11 4.50 -17.46
N LEU A 142 0.11 4.25 -18.75
CA LEU A 142 0.15 5.30 -19.78
C LEU A 142 -1.15 6.09 -19.85
N ASN A 143 -2.30 5.42 -19.88
CA ASN A 143 -3.61 6.06 -19.88
C ASN A 143 -3.81 6.93 -18.62
N ARG A 144 -3.36 6.47 -17.44
CA ARG A 144 -3.45 7.25 -16.20
C ARG A 144 -2.60 8.52 -16.26
N LEU A 145 -1.43 8.45 -16.87
CA LEU A 145 -0.51 9.58 -17.05
C LEU A 145 -0.86 10.43 -18.29
N GLN A 146 -1.89 10.04 -19.06
CA GLN A 146 -2.26 10.66 -20.34
C GLN A 146 -1.11 10.68 -21.36
N LEU A 147 -0.28 9.63 -21.34
CA LEU A 147 0.86 9.49 -22.24
C LEU A 147 0.51 8.59 -23.44
N PRO A 148 0.83 8.99 -24.67
CA PRO A 148 0.66 8.13 -25.84
C PRO A 148 1.65 6.96 -25.83
N GLY A 149 1.17 5.75 -26.10
CA GLY A 149 1.97 4.51 -26.09
C GLY A 149 2.67 4.17 -27.40
N ASN A 150 2.69 5.10 -28.37
CA ASN A 150 3.22 4.92 -29.71
C ASN A 150 4.31 5.95 -30.07
N LEU A 151 4.85 6.65 -29.07
CA LEU A 151 5.94 7.59 -29.29
C LEU A 151 7.22 6.86 -29.69
N THR A 152 7.90 7.35 -30.71
CA THR A 152 9.23 6.88 -31.11
C THR A 152 10.35 7.45 -30.25
N LYS A 153 10.10 8.57 -29.54
CA LYS A 153 10.99 9.21 -28.57
C LYS A 153 10.18 9.89 -27.45
N LEU A 154 10.73 9.89 -26.23
CA LEU A 154 10.21 10.60 -25.05
C LEU A 154 10.82 12.01 -24.95
#